data_AF-A0A7V3M8B1-F1
#
_entry.id   AF-A0A7V3M8B1-F1
#
_cell.length_a   1.000
_cell.length_b   1.000
_cell.length_c   1.000
_cell.angle_alpha   90.00
_cell.angle_beta   90.00
_cell.angle_gamma   90.00
#
_symmetry.space_group_name_H-M   'P 1'
#
loop_
_entity.id
_entity.type
_entity.pdbx_description
1 polymer ?
#
loop_
_entity_poly.entity_id
_entity_poly.type
_entity_poly.pdbx_seq_one_letter_code
_entity_poly.pdbx_strand_id
1 'polypeptide(L)'
;MAAVSILAGKEVKKEQLWATAAMNALVLEELRRLDEIFSQPFPIPVMVLKGGALAFTLYSDSSLRPVSDLDLLVPKELLQEALARLKDAGYSPVAEEMAPGLNLLLGHHFDLMREGLPFGIELHWTLTLSEHERYHLDMAWFWEHAEPLKLPFPNRFLTLDPTAHLLYIAAHTMLQHGEAQMDPKWLYDLHLLVEKEGERIDWEELARQAAASRWSEAVLRALRRCVELLGTQVPEEAFHLLEEGRDRTVAKLLERKAKLRRKGEKAWEKLHSLDWTGRLGLLRGLLFPSPAFVRWRYRPNPSWTWPLFYPYRWFDILREGFYLAIRAIRACFRSGER
;
A
#
# COMPACT_ATOMS: atom_id res chain seq x y z
N MET A 1 -7.94 -24.55 -35.86
CA MET A 1 -7.13 -24.26 -34.66
C MET A 1 -7.25 -22.81 -34.14
N ALA A 2 -7.52 -21.79 -34.98
CA ALA A 2 -7.70 -20.40 -34.50
C ALA A 2 -8.99 -20.14 -33.69
N ALA A 3 -10.11 -20.79 -34.03
CA ALA A 3 -11.39 -20.62 -33.33
C ALA A 3 -11.38 -21.19 -31.89
N VAL A 4 -10.64 -22.28 -31.66
CA VAL A 4 -10.49 -22.89 -30.32
C VAL A 4 -9.63 -22.02 -29.41
N SER A 5 -8.62 -21.32 -29.96
CA SER A 5 -7.79 -20.37 -29.21
C SER A 5 -8.57 -19.10 -28.80
N ILE A 6 -9.46 -18.61 -29.68
CA ILE A 6 -10.33 -17.47 -29.36
C ILE A 6 -11.43 -17.86 -28.37
N LEU A 7 -12.01 -19.06 -28.48
CA LEU A 7 -13.01 -19.54 -27.53
C LEU A 7 -12.38 -19.86 -26.16
N ALA A 8 -11.22 -20.51 -26.12
CA ALA A 8 -10.46 -20.71 -24.87
C ALA A 8 -10.06 -19.36 -24.24
N GLY A 9 -9.65 -18.37 -25.05
CA GLY A 9 -9.38 -17.01 -24.57
C GLY A 9 -10.62 -16.25 -24.09
N LYS A 10 -11.81 -16.55 -24.64
CA LYS A 10 -13.09 -15.97 -24.18
C LYS A 10 -13.62 -16.67 -22.92
N GLU A 11 -13.47 -17.97 -22.82
CA GLU A 11 -13.82 -18.77 -21.65
C GLU A 11 -12.94 -18.40 -20.45
N VAL A 12 -11.62 -18.31 -20.64
CA VAL A 12 -10.67 -17.84 -19.61
C VAL A 12 -11.01 -16.42 -19.14
N LYS A 13 -11.39 -15.51 -20.06
CA LYS A 13 -11.85 -14.16 -19.68
C LYS A 13 -13.16 -14.19 -18.88
N LYS A 14 -14.09 -15.08 -19.23
CA LYS A 14 -15.37 -15.23 -18.52
C LYS A 14 -15.19 -15.81 -17.12
N GLU A 15 -14.35 -16.84 -16.98
CA GLU A 15 -14.00 -17.44 -15.70
C GLU A 15 -13.30 -16.43 -14.78
N GLN A 16 -12.39 -15.61 -15.32
CA GLN A 16 -11.74 -14.54 -14.55
C GLN A 16 -12.73 -13.48 -14.06
N LEU A 17 -13.68 -13.07 -14.90
CA LEU A 17 -14.74 -12.15 -14.50
C LEU A 17 -15.63 -12.77 -13.41
N TRP A 18 -16.02 -14.04 -13.57
CA TRP A 18 -16.81 -14.75 -12.55
C TRP A 18 -16.06 -14.94 -11.24
N ALA A 19 -14.77 -15.26 -11.28
CA ALA A 19 -13.93 -15.36 -10.10
C ALA A 19 -13.83 -14.01 -9.39
N THR A 20 -13.68 -12.91 -10.15
CA THR A 20 -13.67 -11.56 -9.59
C THR A 20 -15.02 -11.17 -9.01
N ALA A 21 -16.11 -11.45 -9.71
CA ALA A 21 -17.47 -11.21 -9.22
C ALA A 21 -17.74 -11.96 -7.92
N ALA A 22 -17.35 -13.24 -7.84
CA ALA A 22 -17.49 -14.05 -6.64
C ALA A 22 -16.64 -13.51 -5.49
N MET A 23 -15.38 -13.14 -5.75
CA MET A 23 -14.51 -12.51 -4.76
C MET A 23 -15.10 -11.20 -4.24
N ASN A 24 -15.57 -10.35 -5.13
CA ASN A 24 -16.12 -9.04 -4.77
C ASN A 24 -17.47 -9.15 -4.05
N ALA A 25 -18.25 -10.20 -4.30
CA ALA A 25 -19.43 -10.53 -3.50
C ALA A 25 -19.04 -10.90 -2.05
N LEU A 26 -17.96 -11.66 -1.86
CA LEU A 26 -17.42 -11.95 -0.52
C LEU A 26 -16.87 -10.68 0.15
N VAL A 27 -16.25 -9.77 -0.60
CA VAL A 27 -15.82 -8.45 -0.09
C VAL A 27 -17.02 -7.63 0.42
N LEU A 28 -18.13 -7.59 -0.32
CA LEU A 28 -19.35 -6.89 0.13
C LEU A 28 -19.96 -7.51 1.39
N GLU A 29 -20.01 -8.84 1.47
CA GLU A 29 -20.49 -9.54 2.66
C GLU A 29 -19.61 -9.22 3.87
N GLU A 30 -18.30 -9.24 3.66
CA GLU A 30 -17.33 -8.95 4.69
C GLU A 30 -17.40 -7.49 5.15
N LEU A 31 -17.57 -6.53 4.23
CA LEU A 31 -17.82 -5.14 4.56
C LEU A 31 -19.08 -4.97 5.42
N ARG A 32 -20.16 -5.70 5.14
CA ARG A 32 -21.37 -5.65 5.97
C ARG A 32 -21.09 -6.10 7.41
N ARG A 33 -20.36 -7.21 7.57
CA ARG A 33 -19.94 -7.69 8.88
C ARG A 33 -19.03 -6.69 9.60
N LEU A 34 -18.09 -6.09 8.88
CA LEU A 34 -17.16 -5.10 9.44
C LEU A 34 -17.90 -3.84 9.90
N ASP A 35 -18.93 -3.39 9.17
CA ASP A 35 -19.77 -2.27 9.58
C ASP A 35 -20.44 -2.54 10.94
N GLU A 36 -20.92 -3.77 11.16
CA GLU A 36 -21.44 -4.19 12.47
C GLU A 36 -20.34 -4.18 13.55
N ILE A 37 -19.18 -4.77 13.28
CA ILE A 37 -18.05 -4.84 14.22
C ILE A 37 -17.59 -3.45 14.66
N PHE A 38 -17.46 -2.51 13.72
CA PHE A 38 -16.97 -1.17 14.03
C PHE A 38 -18.02 -0.25 14.65
N SER A 39 -19.29 -0.68 14.71
CA SER A 39 -20.36 0.15 15.23
C SER A 39 -20.56 0.18 16.73
N GLN A 40 -20.12 -0.88 17.42
CA GLN A 40 -20.46 -1.14 18.82
C GLN A 40 -19.17 -1.50 19.60
N PRO A 41 -19.04 -1.10 20.88
CA PRO A 41 -20.01 -0.34 21.68
C PRO A 41 -20.13 1.14 21.31
N PHE A 42 -19.07 1.71 20.72
CA PHE A 42 -19.09 3.06 20.13
C PHE A 42 -18.59 3.00 18.69
N PRO A 43 -19.15 3.80 17.76
CA PRO A 43 -18.72 3.79 16.37
C PRO A 43 -17.25 4.19 16.22
N ILE A 44 -16.50 3.39 15.46
CA ILE A 44 -15.17 3.73 14.95
C ILE A 44 -15.37 4.18 13.50
N PRO A 45 -14.95 5.40 13.11
CA PRO A 45 -14.97 5.80 11.73
C PRO A 45 -13.95 4.97 10.95
N VAL A 46 -14.38 4.43 9.81
CA VAL A 46 -13.56 3.57 8.95
C VAL A 46 -13.65 4.07 7.52
N MET A 47 -12.50 4.35 6.90
CA MET A 47 -12.42 4.55 5.47
C MET A 47 -12.09 3.23 4.77
N VAL A 48 -12.85 2.88 3.74
CA VAL A 48 -12.47 1.81 2.81
C VAL A 48 -11.70 2.43 1.65
N LEU A 49 -10.57 1.83 1.33
CA LEU A 49 -9.63 2.34 0.34
C LEU A 49 -9.48 1.38 -0.85
N LYS A 50 -8.90 1.90 -1.94
CA LYS A 50 -8.48 1.13 -3.13
C LYS A 50 -9.60 0.18 -3.62
N GLY A 51 -9.26 -1.08 -3.87
CA GLY A 51 -10.18 -2.06 -4.48
C GLY A 51 -11.48 -2.24 -3.70
N GLY A 52 -11.44 -2.18 -2.37
CA GLY A 52 -12.63 -2.32 -1.53
C GLY A 52 -13.66 -1.19 -1.68
N ALA A 53 -13.22 -0.01 -2.13
CA ALA A 53 -14.10 1.11 -2.44
C ALA A 53 -14.32 1.23 -3.96
N LEU A 54 -13.24 1.34 -4.72
CA LEU A 54 -13.24 1.70 -6.13
C LEU A 54 -13.96 0.68 -7.01
N ALA A 55 -13.90 -0.62 -6.68
CA ALA A 55 -14.61 -1.66 -7.44
C ALA A 55 -16.13 -1.41 -7.50
N PHE A 56 -16.69 -0.70 -6.51
CA PHE A 56 -18.12 -0.47 -6.41
C PHE A 56 -18.54 0.97 -6.71
N THR A 57 -17.59 1.92 -6.73
CA THR A 57 -17.87 3.35 -6.98
C THR A 57 -17.42 3.82 -8.36
N LEU A 58 -16.27 3.35 -8.87
CA LEU A 58 -15.71 3.81 -10.14
C LEU A 58 -15.97 2.87 -11.30
N TYR A 59 -16.04 1.56 -11.08
CA TYR A 59 -16.20 0.60 -12.16
C TYR A 59 -17.67 0.45 -12.54
N SER A 60 -17.96 0.30 -13.85
CA SER A 60 -19.32 0.07 -14.34
C SER A 60 -19.89 -1.27 -13.88
N ASP A 61 -19.02 -2.24 -13.65
CA ASP A 61 -19.32 -3.54 -13.07
C ASP A 61 -18.16 -3.91 -12.13
N SER A 62 -18.48 -4.29 -10.89
CA SER A 62 -17.47 -4.62 -9.89
C SER A 62 -16.57 -5.81 -10.30
N SER A 63 -17.04 -6.70 -11.16
CA SER A 63 -16.25 -7.83 -11.69
C SER A 63 -15.04 -7.40 -12.54
N LEU A 64 -14.99 -6.14 -12.97
CA LEU A 64 -13.88 -5.57 -13.74
C LEU A 64 -12.69 -5.15 -12.87
N ARG A 65 -12.86 -5.09 -11.54
CA ARG A 65 -11.82 -4.69 -10.61
C ARG A 65 -11.53 -5.80 -9.59
N PRO A 66 -10.52 -6.65 -9.85
CA PRO A 66 -10.07 -7.65 -8.89
C PRO A 66 -9.62 -7.02 -7.58
N VAL A 67 -10.13 -7.56 -6.46
CA VAL A 67 -9.74 -7.18 -5.10
C VAL A 67 -8.97 -8.35 -4.48
N SER A 68 -7.73 -8.10 -4.05
CA SER A 68 -6.85 -9.10 -3.42
C SER A 68 -6.83 -9.02 -1.89
N ASP A 69 -7.19 -7.86 -1.36
CA ASP A 69 -7.10 -7.45 0.02
C ASP A 69 -8.17 -6.38 0.27
N LEU A 70 -8.54 -6.21 1.53
CA LEU A 70 -9.43 -5.15 1.96
C LEU A 70 -8.69 -4.13 2.81
N ASP A 71 -8.42 -2.97 2.22
CA ASP A 71 -7.78 -1.84 2.88
C ASP A 71 -8.78 -1.03 3.71
N LEU A 72 -8.59 -1.03 5.03
CA LEU A 72 -9.39 -0.25 5.98
C LEU A 72 -8.51 0.73 6.73
N LEU A 73 -8.83 2.02 6.70
CA LEU A 73 -8.14 3.04 7.47
C LEU A 73 -8.98 3.47 8.66
N VAL A 74 -8.38 3.47 9.85
CA VAL A 74 -8.98 3.92 11.11
C VAL A 74 -8.13 5.04 11.75
N PRO A 75 -8.72 5.92 12.58
CA PRO A 75 -7.95 6.87 13.34
C PRO A 75 -6.93 6.16 14.22
N LYS A 76 -5.71 6.67 14.27
CA LYS A 76 -4.60 6.05 15.00
C LYS A 76 -4.93 5.89 16.49
N GLU A 77 -5.66 6.83 17.05
CA GLU A 77 -6.11 6.86 18.45
C GLU A 77 -7.07 5.71 18.77
N LEU A 78 -7.80 5.21 17.77
CA LEU A 78 -8.75 4.11 17.88
C LEU A 78 -8.19 2.78 17.36
N LEU A 79 -6.93 2.76 16.88
CA LEU A 79 -6.32 1.57 16.27
C LEU A 79 -6.30 0.36 17.21
N GLN A 80 -5.98 0.55 18.49
CA GLN A 80 -5.93 -0.56 19.45
C GLN A 80 -7.33 -1.15 19.72
N GLU A 81 -8.34 -0.29 19.79
CA GLU A 81 -9.73 -0.72 19.92
C GLU A 81 -10.19 -1.47 18.65
N ALA A 82 -9.88 -0.94 17.46
CA ALA A 82 -10.17 -1.59 16.19
C ALA A 82 -9.55 -2.99 16.10
N LEU A 83 -8.27 -3.12 16.47
CA LEU A 83 -7.57 -4.41 16.54
C LEU A 83 -8.21 -5.36 17.54
N ALA A 84 -8.63 -4.88 18.71
CA ALA A 84 -9.30 -5.70 19.72
C ALA A 84 -10.63 -6.26 19.19
N ARG A 85 -11.46 -5.40 18.57
CA ARG A 85 -12.74 -5.82 18.00
C ARG A 85 -12.57 -6.82 16.85
N LEU A 86 -11.59 -6.61 15.98
CA LEU A 86 -11.26 -7.58 14.94
C LEU A 86 -10.75 -8.90 15.56
N LYS A 87 -9.89 -8.84 16.58
CA LYS A 87 -9.45 -10.05 17.26
C LYS A 87 -10.61 -10.85 17.85
N ASP A 88 -11.53 -10.18 18.53
CA ASP A 88 -12.74 -10.81 19.11
C ASP A 88 -13.68 -11.37 18.02
N ALA A 89 -13.71 -10.73 16.84
CA ALA A 89 -14.46 -11.20 15.68
C ALA A 89 -13.75 -12.32 14.88
N GLY A 90 -12.57 -12.78 15.33
CA GLY A 90 -11.83 -13.92 14.79
C GLY A 90 -10.74 -13.58 13.78
N TYR A 91 -10.39 -12.30 13.60
CA TYR A 91 -9.25 -11.92 12.76
C TYR A 91 -7.95 -12.01 13.56
N SER A 92 -6.88 -12.46 12.90
CA SER A 92 -5.57 -12.65 13.51
C SER A 92 -4.45 -12.17 12.58
N PRO A 93 -3.31 -11.72 13.12
CA PRO A 93 -2.17 -11.30 12.30
C PRO A 93 -1.66 -12.41 11.39
N VAL A 94 -1.37 -12.09 10.13
CA VAL A 94 -0.76 -13.02 9.17
C VAL A 94 0.67 -13.40 9.58
N ALA A 95 1.37 -12.45 10.18
CA ALA A 95 2.75 -12.58 10.59
C ALA A 95 2.93 -12.16 12.05
N GLU A 96 3.80 -12.91 12.74
CA GLU A 96 4.30 -12.49 14.05
C GLU A 96 5.14 -11.23 13.92
N GLU A 97 5.00 -10.32 14.87
CA GLU A 97 5.76 -9.08 14.87
C GLU A 97 7.24 -9.33 15.16
N MET A 98 8.13 -8.77 14.32
CA MET A 98 9.57 -8.99 14.43
C MET A 98 10.13 -8.61 15.79
N ALA A 99 9.68 -7.48 16.35
CA ALA A 99 9.96 -7.09 17.71
C ALA A 99 8.79 -6.27 18.27
N PRO A 100 8.49 -6.35 19.58
CA PRO A 100 7.34 -5.67 20.16
C PRO A 100 7.28 -4.18 19.78
N GLY A 101 6.16 -3.74 19.20
CA GLY A 101 5.89 -2.36 18.79
C GLY A 101 6.60 -1.90 17.52
N LEU A 102 7.35 -2.77 16.83
CA LEU A 102 8.06 -2.42 15.60
C LEU A 102 7.12 -2.16 14.42
N ASN A 103 6.02 -2.90 14.31
CA ASN A 103 5.02 -2.70 13.25
C ASN A 103 4.34 -1.34 13.41
N LEU A 104 4.00 -0.95 14.65
CA LEU A 104 3.45 0.38 14.91
C LEU A 104 4.48 1.48 14.62
N LEU A 105 5.75 1.23 14.93
CA LEU A 105 6.84 2.19 14.70
C LEU A 105 7.15 2.37 13.21
N LEU A 106 7.25 1.29 12.43
CA LEU A 106 7.83 1.32 11.07
C LEU A 106 6.85 0.95 9.97
N GLY A 107 5.66 0.47 10.34
CA GLY A 107 4.58 0.10 9.44
C GLY A 107 3.57 1.22 9.24
N HIS A 108 2.53 0.88 8.50
CA HIS A 108 1.38 1.73 8.24
C HIS A 108 0.05 0.98 8.34
N HIS A 109 0.11 -0.36 8.37
CA HIS A 109 -1.02 -1.25 8.60
C HIS A 109 -0.63 -2.53 9.36
N PHE A 110 -1.65 -3.27 9.78
CA PHE A 110 -1.57 -4.67 10.17
C PHE A 110 -2.25 -5.56 9.13
N ASP A 111 -1.53 -6.60 8.67
CA ASP A 111 -2.09 -7.67 7.85
C ASP A 111 -2.87 -8.65 8.73
N LEU A 112 -4.18 -8.75 8.51
CA LEU A 112 -5.09 -9.59 9.28
C LEU A 112 -5.76 -10.62 8.37
N MET A 113 -5.98 -11.82 8.89
CA MET A 113 -6.74 -12.87 8.23
C MET A 113 -7.77 -13.47 9.18
N ARG A 114 -8.88 -13.93 8.62
CA ARG A 114 -9.88 -14.75 9.30
C ARG A 114 -9.96 -16.10 8.60
N GLU A 115 -10.09 -17.17 9.37
CA GLU A 115 -10.30 -18.51 8.82
C GLU A 115 -11.54 -18.52 7.89
N GLY A 116 -11.41 -19.17 6.74
CA GLY A 116 -12.46 -19.25 5.72
C GLY A 116 -12.62 -18.00 4.84
N LEU A 117 -11.93 -16.89 5.13
CA LEU A 117 -11.91 -15.71 4.26
C LEU A 117 -10.76 -15.85 3.22
N PRO A 118 -11.04 -15.75 1.91
CA PRO A 118 -10.02 -16.00 0.89
C PRO A 118 -9.10 -14.81 0.61
N PHE A 119 -9.24 -13.71 1.34
CA PHE A 119 -8.44 -12.49 1.25
C PHE A 119 -8.09 -11.97 2.64
N GLY A 120 -7.02 -11.16 2.72
CA GLY A 120 -6.60 -10.48 3.93
C GLY A 120 -7.27 -9.11 4.09
N ILE A 121 -7.32 -8.62 5.33
CA ILE A 121 -7.66 -7.24 5.65
C ILE A 121 -6.36 -6.53 6.03
N GLU A 122 -6.09 -5.39 5.40
CA GLU A 122 -5.04 -4.49 5.83
C GLU A 122 -5.68 -3.39 6.69
N LEU A 123 -5.45 -3.41 8.01
CA LEU A 123 -5.92 -2.36 8.91
C LEU A 123 -4.86 -1.26 9.03
N HIS A 124 -5.05 -0.18 8.28
CA HIS A 124 -4.20 1.00 8.19
C HIS A 124 -4.50 2.02 9.30
N TRP A 125 -3.46 2.75 9.72
CA TRP A 125 -3.58 4.01 10.49
C TRP A 125 -2.93 5.21 9.79
N THR A 126 -2.20 4.94 8.71
CA THR A 126 -1.63 5.93 7.77
C THR A 126 -1.58 5.30 6.38
N LEU A 127 -1.50 6.09 5.32
CA LEU A 127 -1.78 5.63 3.96
C LEU A 127 -0.61 4.90 3.26
N THR A 128 0.62 5.38 3.39
CA THR A 128 1.74 4.85 2.58
C THR A 128 3.08 4.74 3.32
N LEU A 129 3.31 5.56 4.35
CA LEU A 129 4.59 5.70 5.04
C LEU A 129 4.41 5.69 6.54
N SER A 130 5.40 5.15 7.25
CA SER A 130 5.41 5.26 8.72
C SER A 130 5.73 6.68 9.15
N GLU A 131 5.32 7.08 10.36
CA GLU A 131 5.56 8.42 10.90
C GLU A 131 7.04 8.80 11.00
N HIS A 132 7.92 7.81 11.12
CA HIS A 132 9.36 8.00 11.17
C HIS A 132 10.04 8.13 9.81
N GLU A 133 9.28 8.10 8.71
CA GLU A 133 9.82 8.39 7.38
C GLU A 133 9.80 9.89 7.10
N ARG A 134 10.85 10.37 6.43
CA ARG A 134 11.10 11.81 6.16
C ARG A 134 10.01 12.58 5.39
N TYR A 135 8.96 11.90 4.94
CA TYR A 135 7.90 12.45 4.09
C TYR A 135 6.55 12.22 4.77
N HIS A 136 6.41 12.78 5.98
CA HIS A 136 5.23 12.59 6.82
C HIS A 136 3.96 13.07 6.10
N LEU A 137 2.90 12.31 6.28
CA LEU A 137 1.59 12.59 5.73
C LEU A 137 0.74 13.33 6.75
N ASP A 138 0.14 14.42 6.33
CA ASP A 138 -0.92 15.03 7.11
C ASP A 138 -2.19 14.17 7.00
N MET A 139 -2.35 13.24 7.94
CA MET A 139 -3.54 12.39 7.99
C MET A 139 -4.79 13.18 8.30
N ALA A 140 -4.71 14.33 9.01
CA ALA A 140 -5.87 15.15 9.28
C ALA A 140 -6.49 15.67 7.98
N TRP A 141 -5.65 16.11 7.04
CA TRP A 141 -6.08 16.51 5.70
C TRP A 141 -6.85 15.40 4.98
N PHE A 142 -6.38 14.15 5.03
CA PHE A 142 -7.11 13.02 4.42
C PHE A 142 -8.45 12.74 5.11
N TRP A 143 -8.54 12.89 6.43
CA TRP A 143 -9.81 12.74 7.17
C TRP A 143 -10.79 13.89 6.90
N GLU A 144 -10.31 15.10 6.62
CA GLU A 144 -11.13 16.24 6.17
C GLU A 144 -11.65 16.03 4.74
N HIS A 145 -10.90 15.33 3.89
CA HIS A 145 -11.25 14.97 2.52
C HIS A 145 -11.91 13.58 2.42
N ALA A 146 -12.69 13.23 3.45
CA ALA A 146 -13.43 11.99 3.51
C ALA A 146 -14.89 12.20 3.14
N GLU A 147 -15.47 11.27 2.38
CA GLU A 147 -16.88 11.28 2.02
C GLU A 147 -17.57 9.94 2.29
N PRO A 148 -18.91 9.90 2.46
CA PRO A 148 -19.63 8.65 2.66
C PRO A 148 -19.45 7.68 1.49
N LEU A 149 -19.10 6.43 1.80
CA LEU A 149 -18.93 5.38 0.80
C LEU A 149 -20.29 4.82 0.36
N LYS A 150 -20.58 4.96 -0.94
CA LYS A 150 -21.80 4.44 -1.56
C LYS A 150 -21.61 2.98 -1.98
N LEU A 151 -22.07 2.06 -1.14
CA LEU A 151 -22.14 0.62 -1.45
C LEU A 151 -23.57 0.19 -1.82
N PRO A 152 -23.77 -1.01 -2.41
CA PRO A 152 -25.09 -1.59 -2.67
C PRO A 152 -25.95 -1.90 -1.44
N PHE A 153 -25.52 -1.52 -0.23
CA PHE A 153 -26.24 -1.67 1.02
C PHE A 153 -25.96 -0.49 1.98
N PRO A 154 -26.88 -0.19 2.92
CA PRO A 154 -26.66 0.86 3.92
C PRO A 154 -25.47 0.54 4.82
N ASN A 155 -24.58 1.51 5.01
CA ASN A 155 -23.35 1.36 5.78
C ASN A 155 -22.90 2.72 6.33
N ARG A 156 -21.88 2.72 7.20
CA ARG A 156 -21.29 3.94 7.80
C ARG A 156 -19.87 4.21 7.32
N PHE A 157 -19.40 3.49 6.31
CA PHE A 157 -18.05 3.65 5.82
C PHE A 157 -17.86 4.99 5.14
N LEU A 158 -16.63 5.45 5.22
CA LEU A 158 -16.12 6.58 4.47
C LEU A 158 -15.21 6.07 3.34
N THR A 159 -14.89 6.96 2.41
CA THR A 159 -13.79 6.82 1.45
C THR A 159 -13.18 8.19 1.21
N LEU A 160 -12.09 8.25 0.44
CA LEU A 160 -11.48 9.52 0.07
C LEU A 160 -12.29 10.17 -1.05
N ASP A 161 -12.49 11.48 -0.96
CA ASP A 161 -12.97 12.27 -2.08
C ASP A 161 -12.02 12.19 -3.29
N PRO A 162 -12.45 12.57 -4.51
CA PRO A 162 -11.64 12.38 -5.69
C PRO A 162 -10.25 13.03 -5.65
N THR A 163 -10.11 14.20 -5.01
CA THR A 163 -8.85 14.92 -4.87
C THR A 163 -7.86 14.13 -4.01
N ALA A 164 -8.28 13.73 -2.82
CA ALA A 164 -7.44 12.95 -1.90
C ALA A 164 -7.17 11.53 -2.42
N HIS A 165 -8.15 10.92 -3.11
CA HIS A 165 -8.00 9.59 -3.67
C HIS A 165 -6.96 9.57 -4.80
N LEU A 166 -6.93 10.59 -5.67
CA LEU A 166 -5.94 10.70 -6.74
C LEU A 166 -4.53 10.83 -6.17
N LEU A 167 -4.35 11.72 -5.19
CA LEU A 167 -3.07 11.91 -4.50
C LEU A 167 -2.59 10.59 -3.87
N TYR A 168 -3.50 9.89 -3.18
CA TYR A 168 -3.19 8.62 -2.52
C TYR A 168 -2.78 7.51 -3.52
N ILE A 169 -3.59 7.23 -4.54
CA ILE A 169 -3.31 6.13 -5.48
C ILE A 169 -2.03 6.42 -6.25
N ALA A 170 -1.77 7.67 -6.66
CA ALA A 170 -0.53 8.03 -7.34
C ALA A 170 0.70 7.80 -6.46
N ALA A 171 0.63 8.20 -5.19
CA ALA A 171 1.70 7.96 -4.21
C ALA A 171 1.90 6.46 -3.93
N HIS A 172 0.83 5.70 -3.73
CA HIS A 172 0.88 4.26 -3.56
C HIS A 172 1.56 3.58 -4.77
N THR A 173 1.12 3.94 -5.98
CA THR A 173 1.67 3.40 -7.24
C THR A 173 3.16 3.68 -7.37
N MET A 174 3.58 4.94 -7.19
CA MET A 174 4.95 5.37 -7.52
C MET A 174 5.92 5.28 -6.35
N LEU A 175 5.50 5.61 -5.14
CA LEU A 175 6.38 5.62 -3.97
C LEU A 175 6.41 4.25 -3.28
N GLN A 176 5.29 3.57 -3.09
CA GLN A 176 5.28 2.29 -2.36
C GLN A 176 5.79 1.15 -3.24
N HIS A 177 5.23 0.98 -4.44
CA HIS A 177 5.59 -0.11 -5.34
C HIS A 177 6.68 0.27 -6.35
N GLY A 178 6.57 1.46 -6.94
CA GLY A 178 7.44 1.96 -8.00
C GLY A 178 7.10 1.40 -9.38
N GLU A 179 7.49 2.12 -10.44
CA GLU A 179 7.09 1.81 -11.81
C GLU A 179 7.43 0.37 -12.25
N ALA A 180 8.52 -0.21 -11.73
CA ALA A 180 8.94 -1.57 -12.11
C ALA A 180 8.06 -2.70 -11.57
N GLN A 181 7.26 -2.44 -10.52
CA GLN A 181 6.36 -3.41 -9.89
C GLN A 181 4.92 -2.90 -9.87
N MET A 182 4.64 -1.89 -10.70
CA MET A 182 3.33 -1.30 -10.81
C MET A 182 2.36 -2.31 -11.40
N ASP A 183 1.24 -2.51 -10.71
CA ASP A 183 0.11 -3.22 -11.28
C ASP A 183 -0.69 -2.27 -12.19
N PRO A 184 -0.96 -2.64 -13.46
CA PRO A 184 -1.75 -1.83 -14.38
C PRO A 184 -3.11 -1.38 -13.83
N LYS A 185 -3.72 -2.16 -12.91
CA LYS A 185 -5.01 -1.81 -12.31
C LYS A 185 -4.97 -0.47 -11.57
N TRP A 186 -3.83 -0.08 -11.00
CA TRP A 186 -3.72 1.19 -10.27
C TRP A 186 -3.69 2.40 -11.21
N LEU A 187 -3.08 2.28 -12.39
CA LEU A 187 -3.18 3.33 -13.42
C LEU A 187 -4.60 3.40 -13.99
N TYR A 188 -5.27 2.26 -14.11
CA TYR A 188 -6.65 2.23 -14.56
C TYR A 188 -7.61 2.83 -13.53
N ASP A 189 -7.38 2.60 -12.23
CA ASP A 189 -8.09 3.28 -11.14
C ASP A 189 -7.93 4.81 -11.25
N LEU A 190 -6.70 5.31 -11.45
CA LEU A 190 -6.43 6.74 -11.66
C LEU A 190 -7.12 7.29 -12.91
N HIS A 191 -7.08 6.53 -14.01
CA HIS A 191 -7.74 6.92 -15.25
C HIS A 191 -9.25 7.06 -15.06
N LEU A 192 -9.91 6.06 -14.47
CA LEU A 192 -11.35 6.11 -14.21
C LEU A 192 -11.72 7.22 -13.22
N LEU A 193 -10.87 7.48 -12.23
CA LEU A 193 -11.08 8.56 -11.28
C LEU A 193 -11.08 9.92 -11.98
N VAL A 194 -10.09 10.18 -12.84
CA VAL A 194 -10.04 11.43 -13.62
C VAL A 194 -11.18 11.50 -14.64
N GLU A 195 -11.49 10.40 -15.33
CA GLU A 195 -12.54 10.37 -16.36
C GLU A 195 -13.94 10.63 -15.77
N LYS A 196 -14.24 10.06 -14.60
CA LYS A 196 -15.59 10.10 -14.02
C LYS A 196 -15.79 11.20 -13.00
N GLU A 197 -14.74 11.55 -12.26
CA GLU A 197 -14.80 12.49 -11.15
C GLU A 197 -13.96 13.75 -11.42
N GLY A 198 -13.43 13.94 -12.63
CA GLY A 198 -12.51 15.03 -12.98
C GLY A 198 -13.01 16.44 -12.65
N GLU A 199 -14.32 16.68 -12.73
CA GLU A 199 -14.94 17.96 -12.36
C GLU A 199 -14.93 18.23 -10.85
N ARG A 200 -14.83 17.18 -10.03
CA ARG A 200 -14.75 17.26 -8.57
C ARG A 200 -13.32 17.25 -8.05
N ILE A 201 -12.33 17.06 -8.92
CA ILE A 201 -10.92 17.09 -8.56
C ILE A 201 -10.46 18.54 -8.48
N ASP A 202 -10.08 18.97 -7.29
CA ASP A 202 -9.41 20.26 -7.06
C ASP A 202 -7.91 20.10 -7.34
N TRP A 203 -7.51 20.49 -8.55
CA TRP A 203 -6.12 20.35 -9.01
C TRP A 203 -5.15 21.30 -8.30
N GLU A 204 -5.60 22.46 -7.84
CA GLU A 204 -4.77 23.40 -7.08
C GLU A 204 -4.48 22.83 -5.70
N GLU A 205 -5.51 22.36 -5.01
CA GLU A 205 -5.40 21.73 -3.70
C GLU A 205 -4.56 20.45 -3.77
N LEU A 206 -4.79 19.63 -4.80
CA LEU A 206 -3.99 18.43 -5.05
C LEU A 206 -2.51 18.76 -5.21
N ALA A 207 -2.17 19.78 -6.02
CA ALA A 207 -0.79 20.17 -6.24
C ALA A 207 -0.15 20.76 -4.97
N ARG A 208 -0.90 21.57 -4.22
CA ARG A 208 -0.47 22.13 -2.92
C ARG A 208 -0.14 21.02 -1.93
N GLN A 209 -1.04 20.05 -1.78
CA GLN A 209 -0.84 18.94 -0.84
C GLN A 209 0.25 17.97 -1.31
N ALA A 210 0.36 17.74 -2.61
CA ALA A 210 1.46 16.99 -3.19
C ALA A 210 2.81 17.68 -2.91
N ALA A 211 2.90 19.00 -3.04
CA ALA A 211 4.13 19.73 -2.74
C ALA A 211 4.48 19.66 -1.24
N ALA A 212 3.50 19.89 -0.36
CA ALA A 212 3.67 19.79 1.09
C ALA A 212 4.18 18.40 1.53
N SER A 213 3.67 17.35 0.89
CA SER A 213 4.07 15.96 1.16
C SER A 213 5.31 15.50 0.37
N ARG A 214 5.86 16.35 -0.52
CA ARG A 214 6.92 16.03 -1.49
C ARG A 214 6.56 14.89 -2.45
N TRP A 215 5.29 14.78 -2.80
CA TRP A 215 4.69 13.78 -3.67
C TRP A 215 4.44 14.26 -5.10
N SER A 216 4.71 15.53 -5.42
CA SER A 216 4.40 16.10 -6.75
C SER A 216 5.01 15.29 -7.90
N GLU A 217 6.24 14.79 -7.77
CA GLU A 217 6.84 13.93 -8.80
C GLU A 217 6.13 12.57 -8.93
N ALA A 218 5.66 11.99 -7.83
CA ALA A 218 4.92 10.73 -7.85
C ALA A 218 3.59 10.90 -8.61
N VAL A 219 2.86 11.98 -8.29
CA VAL A 219 1.63 12.35 -8.99
C VAL A 219 1.90 12.64 -10.46
N LEU A 220 2.91 13.45 -10.77
CA LEU A 220 3.27 13.81 -12.13
C LEU A 220 3.58 12.58 -12.99
N ARG A 221 4.35 11.62 -12.46
CA ARG A 221 4.65 10.37 -13.18
C ARG A 221 3.42 9.51 -13.40
N ALA A 222 2.59 9.34 -12.38
CA ALA A 222 1.34 8.58 -12.52
C ALA A 222 0.43 9.23 -13.57
N LEU A 223 0.26 10.56 -13.46
CA LEU A 223 -0.27 11.52 -14.43
C LEU A 223 0.06 11.16 -15.87
N ARG A 224 1.35 11.33 -16.18
CA ARG A 224 1.91 11.13 -17.50
C ARG A 224 1.73 9.71 -18.01
N ARG A 225 1.84 8.69 -17.14
CA ARG A 225 1.56 7.30 -17.53
C ARG A 225 0.10 7.07 -17.91
N CYS A 226 -0.84 7.66 -17.17
CA CYS A 226 -2.26 7.61 -17.50
C CYS A 226 -2.56 8.30 -18.84
N VAL A 227 -1.89 9.41 -19.16
CA VAL A 227 -1.99 10.05 -20.49
C VAL A 227 -1.39 9.17 -21.57
N GLU A 228 -0.13 8.74 -21.40
CA GLU A 228 0.64 7.95 -22.38
C GLU A 228 -0.02 6.62 -22.73
N LEU A 229 -0.58 5.91 -21.74
CA LEU A 229 -1.05 4.53 -21.90
C LEU A 229 -2.56 4.44 -22.11
N LEU A 230 -3.34 5.37 -21.53
CA LEU A 230 -4.80 5.30 -21.47
C LEU A 230 -5.48 6.50 -22.12
N GLY A 231 -4.73 7.50 -22.58
CA GLY A 231 -5.29 8.71 -23.18
C GLY A 231 -6.09 9.56 -22.19
N THR A 232 -5.78 9.46 -20.90
CA THR A 232 -6.48 10.19 -19.82
C THR A 232 -6.42 11.69 -20.08
N GLN A 233 -7.56 12.37 -19.98
CA GLN A 233 -7.64 13.82 -20.17
C GLN A 233 -7.37 14.51 -18.84
N VAL A 234 -6.22 15.17 -18.72
CA VAL A 234 -5.82 15.93 -17.53
C VAL A 234 -5.59 17.38 -17.96
N PRO A 235 -6.13 18.38 -17.23
CA PRO A 235 -5.90 19.80 -17.55
C PRO A 235 -4.40 20.13 -17.60
N GLU A 236 -3.98 20.97 -18.55
CA GLU A 236 -2.58 21.37 -18.70
C GLU A 236 -2.08 22.13 -17.46
N GLU A 237 -2.97 22.89 -16.83
CA GLU A 237 -2.74 23.62 -15.60
C GLU A 237 -2.33 22.70 -14.45
N ALA A 238 -2.93 21.51 -14.35
CA ALA A 238 -2.58 20.53 -13.32
C ALA A 238 -1.12 20.05 -13.46
N PHE A 239 -0.65 19.85 -14.69
CA PHE A 239 0.76 19.50 -14.94
C PHE A 239 1.69 20.64 -14.52
N HIS A 240 1.35 21.88 -14.86
CA HIS A 240 2.15 23.05 -14.50
C HIS A 240 2.30 23.19 -12.98
N LEU A 241 1.19 23.12 -12.24
CA LEU A 241 1.17 23.22 -10.78
C LEU A 241 2.01 22.11 -10.11
N LEU A 242 1.91 20.87 -10.62
CA LEU A 242 2.70 19.74 -10.13
C LEU A 242 4.18 19.87 -10.45
N GLU A 243 4.52 20.48 -11.59
CA GLU A 243 5.91 20.74 -11.99
C GLU A 243 6.60 21.77 -11.11
N GLU A 244 5.89 22.80 -10.68
CA GLU A 244 6.38 23.81 -9.72
C GLU A 244 6.72 23.20 -8.36
N GLY A 245 5.92 22.22 -7.90
CA GLY A 245 6.11 21.53 -6.61
C GLY A 245 7.17 20.41 -6.60
N ARG A 246 7.92 20.20 -7.68
CA ARG A 246 8.82 19.03 -7.81
C ARG A 246 9.99 19.06 -6.83
N ASP A 247 10.19 17.94 -6.13
CA ASP A 247 11.39 17.66 -5.35
C ASP A 247 12.39 16.79 -6.15
N ARG A 248 13.55 17.37 -6.49
CA ARG A 248 14.64 16.66 -7.21
C ARG A 248 15.15 15.42 -6.47
N THR A 249 15.09 15.40 -5.15
CA THR A 249 15.50 14.26 -4.32
C THR A 249 14.53 13.10 -4.51
N VAL A 250 13.23 13.39 -4.52
CA VAL A 250 12.18 12.38 -4.74
C VAL A 250 12.20 11.91 -6.19
N ALA A 251 12.46 12.78 -7.17
CA ALA A 251 12.67 12.38 -8.56
C ALA A 251 13.79 11.34 -8.72
N LYS A 252 14.96 11.58 -8.11
CA LYS A 252 16.06 10.59 -8.11
C LYS A 252 15.68 9.28 -7.41
N LEU A 253 14.89 9.34 -6.35
CA LEU A 253 14.38 8.14 -5.67
C LEU A 253 13.46 7.35 -6.61
N LEU A 254 12.52 8.02 -7.27
CA LEU A 254 11.58 7.39 -8.19
C LEU A 254 12.27 6.82 -9.43
N GLU A 255 13.31 7.47 -9.97
CA GLU A 255 14.17 6.88 -11.02
C GLU A 255 14.83 5.55 -10.60
N ARG A 256 15.22 5.43 -9.33
CA ARG A 256 15.75 4.17 -8.79
C ARG A 256 14.64 3.13 -8.62
N LYS A 257 13.47 3.55 -8.14
CA LYS A 257 12.28 2.69 -7.97
C LYS A 257 11.67 2.25 -9.30
N ALA A 258 11.97 2.94 -10.40
CA ALA A 258 11.57 2.57 -11.75
C ALA A 258 12.33 1.34 -12.30
N LYS A 259 13.31 0.82 -11.56
CA LYS A 259 14.06 -0.41 -11.90
C LYS A 259 13.77 -1.50 -10.88
N LEU A 260 13.87 -2.75 -11.30
CA LEU A 260 13.77 -3.89 -10.39
C LEU A 260 14.90 -3.82 -9.35
N ARG A 261 14.50 -3.76 -8.07
CA ARG A 261 15.40 -3.67 -6.91
C ARG A 261 15.54 -5.01 -6.22
N ARG A 262 16.75 -5.32 -5.77
CA ARG A 262 17.02 -6.49 -4.91
C ARG A 262 16.53 -6.25 -3.48
N LYS A 263 16.34 -7.33 -2.71
CA LYS A 263 15.89 -7.26 -1.30
C LYS A 263 16.77 -6.33 -0.45
N GLY A 264 18.09 -6.46 -0.55
CA GLY A 264 19.04 -5.60 0.18
C GLY A 264 18.97 -4.12 -0.20
N GLU A 265 18.66 -3.78 -1.46
CA GLU A 265 18.49 -2.39 -1.90
C GLU A 265 17.22 -1.78 -1.29
N LYS A 266 16.11 -2.54 -1.24
CA LYS A 266 14.87 -2.12 -0.58
C LYS A 266 15.09 -1.89 0.93
N ALA A 267 15.83 -2.78 1.59
CA ALA A 267 16.15 -2.65 3.01
C ALA A 267 17.03 -1.42 3.29
N TRP A 268 18.03 -1.18 2.44
CA TRP A 268 18.91 0.00 2.54
C TRP A 268 18.13 1.31 2.36
N GLU A 269 17.25 1.38 1.37
CA GLU A 269 16.40 2.56 1.15
C GLU A 269 15.47 2.83 2.33
N LYS A 270 14.83 1.80 2.89
CA LYS A 270 13.99 1.95 4.09
C LYS A 270 14.82 2.43 5.29
N LEU A 271 16.03 1.91 5.50
CA LEU A 271 16.90 2.39 6.57
C LEU A 271 17.25 3.88 6.42
N HIS A 272 17.49 4.33 5.19
CA HIS A 272 17.82 5.72 4.90
C HIS A 272 16.62 6.66 4.91
N SER A 273 15.40 6.16 4.67
CA SER A 273 14.16 6.95 4.78
C SER A 273 13.78 7.26 6.23
N LEU A 274 14.22 6.42 7.18
CA LEU A 274 13.92 6.57 8.60
C LEU A 274 14.77 7.64 9.31
N ASP A 275 14.15 8.28 10.29
CA ASP A 275 14.82 9.09 11.32
C ASP A 275 15.66 8.23 12.29
N TRP A 276 16.27 8.87 13.28
CA TRP A 276 17.11 8.15 14.25
C TRP A 276 16.32 7.15 15.11
N THR A 277 15.10 7.49 15.52
CA THR A 277 14.25 6.62 16.34
C THR A 277 13.79 5.38 15.57
N GLY A 278 13.38 5.55 14.32
CA GLY A 278 13.02 4.46 13.43
C GLY A 278 14.22 3.56 13.11
N ARG A 279 15.41 4.14 12.90
CA ARG A 279 16.65 3.36 12.71
C ARG A 279 16.99 2.50 13.92
N LEU A 280 16.93 3.07 15.13
CA LEU A 280 17.17 2.33 16.36
C LEU A 280 16.14 1.21 16.54
N GLY A 281 14.86 1.49 16.28
CA GLY A 281 13.80 0.47 16.31
C GLY A 281 14.07 -0.67 15.33
N LEU A 282 14.42 -0.35 14.08
CA LEU A 282 14.75 -1.34 13.05
C LEU A 282 15.96 -2.18 13.45
N LEU A 283 17.04 -1.54 13.93
CA LEU A 283 18.24 -2.25 14.40
C LEU A 283 17.92 -3.18 15.56
N ARG A 284 17.12 -2.73 16.53
CA ARG A 284 16.66 -3.56 17.64
C ARG A 284 15.88 -4.78 17.13
N GLY A 285 14.97 -4.60 16.18
CA GLY A 285 14.21 -5.71 15.60
C GLY A 285 15.06 -6.70 14.80
N LEU A 286 16.10 -6.21 14.13
CA LEU A 286 17.04 -7.05 13.38
C LEU A 286 17.94 -7.87 14.30
N LEU A 287 18.48 -7.24 15.37
CA LEU A 287 19.41 -7.86 16.30
C LEU A 287 18.72 -8.73 17.35
N PHE A 288 17.57 -8.28 17.86
CA PHE A 288 16.85 -8.91 18.97
C PHE A 288 15.39 -9.19 18.59
N PRO A 289 15.13 -10.04 17.57
CA PRO A 289 13.78 -10.40 17.21
C PRO A 289 13.08 -11.17 18.33
N SER A 290 11.76 -11.07 18.38
CA SER A 290 10.92 -11.78 19.36
C SER A 290 11.02 -13.30 19.16
N PRO A 291 10.96 -14.11 20.23
CA PRO A 291 10.93 -15.56 20.11
C PRO A 291 9.74 -16.08 19.28
N ALA A 292 8.59 -15.39 19.36
CA ALA A 292 7.41 -15.69 18.56
C ALA A 292 7.71 -15.53 17.06
N PHE A 293 8.32 -14.41 16.67
CA PHE A 293 8.76 -14.17 15.30
C PHE A 293 9.75 -15.22 14.80
N VAL A 294 10.77 -15.57 15.59
CA VAL A 294 11.77 -16.57 15.18
C VAL A 294 11.12 -17.93 14.95
N ARG A 295 10.21 -18.35 15.83
CA ARG A 295 9.46 -19.60 15.67
C ARG A 295 8.55 -19.57 14.43
N TRP A 296 7.81 -18.49 14.22
CA TRP A 296 6.94 -18.31 13.06
C TRP A 296 7.74 -18.28 11.73
N ARG A 297 8.86 -17.54 11.70
CA ARG A 297 9.63 -17.27 10.48
C ARG A 297 10.44 -18.47 10.01
N TYR A 298 11.04 -19.21 10.94
CA TYR A 298 11.96 -20.31 10.61
C TYR A 298 11.33 -21.69 10.74
N ARG A 299 10.17 -21.80 11.42
CA ARG A 299 9.44 -23.07 11.65
C ARG A 299 10.39 -24.23 12.00
N PRO A 300 11.20 -24.06 13.07
CA PRO A 300 12.24 -25.01 13.44
C PRO A 300 11.67 -26.41 13.66
N ASN A 301 12.35 -27.41 13.10
CA ASN A 301 12.02 -28.81 13.32
C ASN A 301 13.31 -29.57 13.68
N PRO A 302 13.46 -30.09 14.91
CA PRO A 302 12.50 -30.05 16.02
C PRO A 302 12.35 -28.67 16.66
N SER A 303 11.20 -28.40 17.28
CA SER A 303 10.78 -27.05 17.74
C SER A 303 11.74 -26.40 18.73
N TRP A 304 12.46 -27.18 19.55
CA TRP A 304 13.42 -26.67 20.53
C TRP A 304 14.66 -26.01 19.91
N THR A 305 14.92 -26.23 18.61
CA THR A 305 16.09 -25.66 17.90
C THR A 305 15.93 -24.18 17.54
N TRP A 306 14.79 -23.55 17.84
CA TRP A 306 14.52 -22.14 17.55
C TRP A 306 15.63 -21.15 18.00
N PRO A 307 16.34 -21.33 19.13
CA PRO A 307 17.41 -20.40 19.53
C PRO A 307 18.60 -20.41 18.56
N LEU A 308 18.84 -21.52 17.84
CA LEU A 308 19.94 -21.64 16.88
C LEU A 308 19.74 -20.76 15.64
N PHE A 309 18.51 -20.27 15.42
CA PHE A 309 18.21 -19.40 14.31
C PHE A 309 18.60 -17.93 14.54
N TYR A 310 18.94 -17.52 15.77
CA TYR A 310 19.52 -16.19 16.04
C TYR A 310 20.89 -16.00 15.35
N PRO A 311 21.91 -16.84 15.62
CA PRO A 311 23.20 -16.69 14.95
C PRO A 311 23.11 -16.90 13.44
N TYR A 312 22.25 -17.82 12.97
CA TYR A 312 21.98 -17.98 11.54
C TYR A 312 21.45 -16.68 10.90
N ARG A 313 20.49 -16.02 11.55
CA ARG A 313 19.93 -14.75 11.10
C ARG A 313 20.98 -13.65 11.05
N TRP A 314 21.79 -13.49 12.10
CA TRP A 314 22.83 -12.47 12.12
C TRP A 314 23.87 -12.70 11.02
N PHE A 315 24.26 -13.96 10.80
CA PHE A 315 25.14 -14.31 9.67
C PHE A 315 24.52 -13.93 8.33
N ASP A 316 23.23 -14.22 8.12
CA ASP A 316 22.53 -13.89 6.89
C ASP A 316 22.45 -12.36 6.64
N ILE A 317 22.13 -11.59 7.69
CA ILE A 317 22.10 -10.12 7.65
C ILE A 317 23.50 -9.56 7.32
N LEU A 318 24.54 -10.04 8.00
CA LEU A 318 25.92 -9.60 7.77
C LEU A 318 26.39 -9.95 6.35
N ARG A 319 26.04 -11.14 5.86
CA ARG A 319 26.32 -11.58 4.50
C ARG A 319 25.68 -10.65 3.47
N GLU A 320 24.38 -10.34 3.61
CA GLU A 320 23.70 -9.39 2.72
C GLU A 320 24.31 -7.99 2.79
N GLY A 321 24.61 -7.48 4.00
CA GLY A 321 25.26 -6.19 4.21
C GLY A 321 26.64 -6.11 3.55
N PHE A 322 27.45 -7.16 3.66
CA PHE A 322 28.76 -7.26 3.03
C PHE A 322 28.67 -7.25 1.50
N TYR A 323 27.70 -7.96 0.92
CA TYR A 323 27.45 -7.93 -0.53
C TYR A 323 27.06 -6.53 -1.01
N LEU A 324 26.24 -5.79 -0.25
CA LEU A 324 25.88 -4.41 -0.56
C LEU A 324 27.10 -3.48 -0.49
N ALA A 325 27.95 -3.62 0.53
CA ALA A 325 29.16 -2.82 0.70
C ALA A 325 30.17 -3.01 -0.43
N ILE A 326 30.47 -4.26 -0.82
CA ILE A 326 31.36 -4.55 -1.97
C ILE A 326 30.83 -3.90 -3.25
N ARG A 327 29.51 -3.95 -3.47
CA ARG A 327 28.91 -3.37 -4.67
C ARG A 327 28.93 -1.85 -4.66
N ALA A 328 28.68 -1.21 -3.52
CA ALA A 328 28.81 0.24 -3.38
C ALA A 328 30.23 0.69 -3.70
N ILE A 329 31.24 -0.02 -3.19
CA ILE A 329 32.65 0.20 -3.50
C ILE A 329 32.92 0.05 -5.01
N ARG A 330 32.47 -1.04 -5.63
CA ARG A 330 32.62 -1.25 -7.09
C ARG A 330 31.88 -0.21 -7.93
N ALA A 331 30.74 0.30 -7.46
CA ALA A 331 30.00 1.35 -8.13
C ALA A 331 30.76 2.69 -8.06
N CYS A 332 31.32 3.04 -6.91
CA CYS A 332 32.19 4.21 -6.73
C CYS A 332 33.42 4.16 -7.65
N PHE A 333 34.07 2.99 -7.77
CA PHE A 333 35.21 2.82 -8.67
C PHE A 333 34.83 2.98 -10.15
N ARG A 334 33.66 2.48 -10.58
CA ARG A 334 33.18 2.65 -11.96
C ARG A 334 32.71 4.07 -12.30
N SER A 335 32.34 4.87 -11.30
CA SER A 335 31.99 6.28 -11.47
C SER A 335 33.17 7.23 -11.37
N GLY A 336 34.34 6.77 -10.90
CA GLY A 336 35.58 7.54 -10.87
C GLY A 336 36.45 7.41 -12.13
N GLU A 337 36.09 6.54 -13.07
CA GLU A 337 36.76 6.33 -14.36
C GLU A 337 36.02 6.98 -15.55
N ARG A 338 35.09 7.93 -15.32
CA ARG A 338 34.40 8.67 -16.37
C ARG A 338 34.60 10.18 -16.27
#